data_AF-A0A7K1LTH0-F1
#
_entry.id   AF-A0A7K1LTH0-F1
#
_cell.length_a   1.000
_cell.length_b   1.000
_cell.length_c   1.000
_cell.angle_alpha   90.00
_cell.angle_beta   90.00
_cell.angle_gamma   90.00
#
_symmetry.space_group_name_H-M   'P 1'
#
loop_
_entity.id
_entity.type
_entity.pdbx_description
1 polymer ?
#
loop_
_entity_poly.entity_id
_entity_poly.type
_entity_poly.pdbx_seq_one_letter_code
_entity_poly.pdbx_strand_id
1 'polypeptide(L)'
;VDPAHVVRTNGAPDMSESEFNEAKQIYFQRCAGCHGVLRKGATGKPLTPDITQQRGQQYLEALITYGTPLGMPNWGSSGELSKEQITLMAKYIQHTPPQPPEWGMPEMRESWKVLVKPEDRPKKQLN
;
A
#
# COMPACT_ATOMS: atom_id res chain seq x y z
N VAL A 1 4.44 -10.23 27.37
CA VAL A 1 5.21 -9.34 26.47
C VAL A 1 5.61 -10.17 25.28
N ASP A 2 4.79 -10.16 24.22
CA ASP A 2 5.07 -10.98 23.03
C ASP A 2 6.41 -10.53 22.43
N PRO A 3 7.33 -11.47 22.11
CA PRO A 3 8.56 -11.11 21.42
C PRO A 3 8.15 -10.55 20.06
N ALA A 4 8.31 -9.24 19.89
CA ALA A 4 7.89 -8.50 18.70
C ALA A 4 8.33 -9.25 17.44
N HIS A 5 7.38 -9.75 16.66
CA HIS A 5 7.66 -10.40 15.39
C HIS A 5 8.41 -9.40 14.50
N VAL A 6 9.60 -9.80 14.03
CA VAL A 6 10.43 -9.00 13.13
C VAL A 6 10.14 -9.44 11.70
N VAL A 7 9.77 -8.49 10.85
CA VAL A 7 9.58 -8.72 9.42
C VAL A 7 10.93 -8.67 8.72
N ARG A 8 11.26 -9.74 7.99
CA ARG A 8 12.55 -9.89 7.29
C ARG A 8 12.35 -10.21 5.82
N THR A 9 13.13 -9.55 4.98
CA THR A 9 13.31 -9.90 3.56
C THR A 9 14.81 -9.84 3.28
N ASN A 10 15.34 -10.79 2.50
CA ASN A 10 16.76 -10.79 2.17
C ASN A 10 17.16 -9.46 1.51
N GLY A 11 18.21 -8.82 2.02
CA GLY A 11 18.70 -7.51 1.57
C GLY A 11 17.90 -6.29 2.05
N ALA A 12 16.77 -6.47 2.74
CA ALA A 12 15.98 -5.36 3.27
C ALA A 12 16.34 -5.05 4.73
N PRO A 13 16.23 -3.78 5.18
CA PRO A 13 16.41 -3.43 6.59
C PRO A 13 15.30 -4.03 7.47
N ASP A 14 15.66 -4.75 8.54
CA ASP A 14 14.68 -5.31 9.49
C ASP A 14 13.69 -4.26 10.01
N MET A 15 12.41 -4.66 10.11
CA MET A 15 11.32 -3.85 10.67
C MET A 15 10.57 -4.65 11.73
N SER A 16 10.08 -3.99 12.78
CA SER A 16 9.08 -4.59 13.67
C SER A 16 7.74 -4.74 12.94
N GLU A 17 6.90 -5.66 13.40
CA GLU A 17 5.55 -5.83 12.87
C GLU A 17 4.70 -4.54 12.95
N SER A 18 4.86 -3.76 14.02
CA SER A 18 4.16 -2.48 14.17
C SER A 18 4.58 -1.47 13.10
N GLU A 19 5.88 -1.30 12.89
CA GLU A 19 6.44 -0.43 11.85
C GLU A 19 6.01 -0.88 10.44
N PHE A 20 6.03 -2.19 10.20
CA PHE A 20 5.62 -2.75 8.91
C PHE A 20 4.13 -2.52 8.64
N ASN A 21 3.28 -2.68 9.65
CA ASN A 21 1.84 -2.45 9.52
C ASN A 21 1.50 -0.96 9.35
N GLU A 22 2.21 -0.05 10.02
CA GLU A 22 2.07 1.39 9.81
C GLU A 22 2.44 1.77 8.37
N ALA A 23 3.61 1.34 7.90
CA ALA A 23 4.06 1.62 6.53
C ALA A 23 3.13 0.98 5.48
N LYS A 24 2.62 -0.22 5.74
CA LYS A 24 1.60 -0.87 4.90
C LYS A 24 0.34 -0.03 4.80
N GLN A 25 -0.16 0.51 5.90
CA GLN A 25 -1.34 1.38 5.90
C GLN A 25 -1.11 2.62 5.05
N ILE A 26 0.02 3.31 5.24
CA ILE A 26 0.39 4.48 4.44
C ILE A 26 0.49 4.11 2.95
N TYR A 27 1.12 2.98 2.62
CA TYR A 27 1.26 2.52 1.24
C TYR A 27 -0.09 2.38 0.54
N PHE A 28 -1.06 1.70 1.16
CA PHE A 28 -2.37 1.47 0.55
C PHE A 28 -3.21 2.75 0.45
N GLN A 29 -3.10 3.65 1.42
CA GLN A 29 -3.84 4.91 1.39
C GLN A 29 -3.26 5.92 0.39
N ARG A 30 -1.93 5.97 0.22
CA ARG A 30 -1.26 7.10 -0.45
C ARG A 30 -0.44 6.71 -1.68
N CYS A 31 -0.01 5.45 -1.81
CA CYS A 31 0.98 5.05 -2.84
C CYS A 31 0.42 4.03 -3.85
N ALA A 32 -0.41 3.10 -3.39
CA ALA A 32 -0.87 1.96 -4.18
C ALA A 32 -1.69 2.35 -5.42
N GLY A 33 -2.37 3.50 -5.39
CA GLY A 33 -3.12 4.01 -6.55
C GLY A 33 -2.24 4.26 -7.77
N CYS A 34 -1.00 4.73 -7.58
CA CYS A 34 -0.06 4.99 -8.68
C CYS A 34 0.92 3.85 -8.91
N HIS A 35 1.35 3.16 -7.84
CA HIS A 35 2.41 2.15 -7.91
C HIS A 35 1.89 0.69 -7.95
N GLY A 36 0.58 0.50 -7.80
CA GLY A 36 -0.09 -0.80 -7.80
C GLY A 36 0.02 -1.54 -6.48
N VAL A 37 -1.00 -2.33 -6.12
CA VAL A 37 -1.06 -3.06 -4.84
C VAL A 37 0.09 -4.05 -4.64
N LEU A 38 0.63 -4.60 -5.73
CA LEU A 38 1.81 -5.48 -5.73
C LEU A 38 3.11 -4.77 -6.12
N ARG A 39 3.11 -3.42 -6.14
CA ARG A 39 4.29 -2.58 -6.45
C ARG A 39 4.90 -2.77 -7.84
N LYS A 40 4.21 -3.42 -8.78
CA LYS A 40 4.68 -3.64 -10.16
C LYS A 40 4.59 -2.39 -11.05
N GLY A 41 4.08 -1.27 -10.51
CA GLY A 41 3.85 -0.04 -11.25
C GLY A 41 2.49 -0.01 -11.93
N ALA A 42 2.02 1.19 -12.19
CA ALA A 42 0.85 1.50 -13.02
C ALA A 42 1.15 2.81 -13.74
N THR A 43 0.74 3.94 -13.18
CA THR A 43 1.22 5.27 -13.60
C THR A 43 2.62 5.54 -13.06
N GLY A 44 2.86 5.17 -11.79
CA GLY A 44 4.15 5.26 -11.12
C GLY A 44 5.06 4.08 -11.47
N LYS A 45 6.37 4.29 -11.35
CA LYS A 45 7.39 3.26 -11.59
C LYS A 45 7.24 2.07 -10.64
N PRO A 46 7.73 0.87 -11.01
CA PRO A 46 7.77 -0.27 -10.11
C PRO A 46 8.60 0.03 -8.86
N LEU A 47 8.12 -0.44 -7.71
CA LEU A 47 8.75 -0.35 -6.38
C LEU A 47 9.01 -1.76 -5.82
N THR A 48 9.42 -2.69 -6.68
CA THR A 48 9.75 -4.06 -6.28
C THR A 48 11.15 -4.12 -5.61
N PRO A 49 11.38 -5.08 -4.70
CA PRO A 49 12.62 -5.17 -3.92
C PRO A 49 13.91 -5.16 -4.74
N ASP A 50 13.93 -5.81 -5.91
CA ASP A 50 15.08 -5.85 -6.82
C ASP A 50 15.51 -4.44 -7.28
N ILE A 51 14.56 -3.53 -7.46
CA ILE A 51 14.82 -2.14 -7.87
C ILE A 51 15.11 -1.29 -6.63
N THR A 52 14.29 -1.38 -5.60
CA THR A 52 14.37 -0.49 -4.44
C THR A 52 15.63 -0.75 -3.61
N GLN A 53 16.03 -2.02 -3.43
CA GLN A 53 17.27 -2.36 -2.75
C GLN A 53 18.50 -1.89 -3.54
N GLN A 54 18.48 -1.94 -4.88
CA GLN A 54 19.57 -1.41 -5.72
C GLN A 54 19.72 0.11 -5.54
N ARG A 55 18.62 0.85 -5.33
CA ARG A 55 18.65 2.29 -5.10
C ARG A 55 19.19 2.64 -3.71
N GLY A 56 18.86 1.83 -2.71
CA GLY A 56 19.29 2.00 -1.33
C GLY A 56 18.51 3.05 -0.54
N GLN A 57 18.60 2.95 0.79
CA GLN A 57 17.76 3.66 1.74
C GLN A 57 17.76 5.19 1.53
N GLN A 58 18.94 5.82 1.46
CA GLN A 58 19.06 7.28 1.41
C GLN A 58 18.50 7.87 0.11
N TYR A 59 18.64 7.15 -1.01
CA TYR A 59 18.05 7.57 -2.28
C TYR A 59 16.52 7.54 -2.19
N LEU A 60 15.96 6.47 -1.62
CA LEU A 60 14.52 6.31 -1.48
C LEU A 60 13.94 7.39 -0.56
N GLU A 61 14.58 7.66 0.57
CA GLU A 61 14.17 8.75 1.48
C GLU A 61 14.16 10.11 0.77
N ALA A 62 15.22 10.43 0.03
CA ALA A 62 15.31 11.69 -0.71
C ALA A 62 14.21 11.81 -1.78
N LEU A 63 13.96 10.75 -2.54
CA LEU A 63 12.96 10.75 -3.60
C LEU A 63 11.54 10.85 -3.03
N ILE A 64 11.24 10.20 -1.91
CA ILE A 64 9.95 10.35 -1.22
C ILE A 64 9.81 11.75 -0.63
N THR A 65 10.89 12.35 -0.11
CA THR A 65 10.88 13.69 0.49
C THR A 65 10.58 14.77 -0.53
N TYR A 66 11.26 14.76 -1.67
CA TYR A 66 11.23 15.86 -2.64
C TYR A 66 10.41 15.57 -3.90
N GLY A 67 10.03 14.32 -4.13
CA GLY A 67 9.28 13.93 -5.32
C GLY A 67 10.09 14.09 -6.62
N THR A 68 9.37 14.14 -7.74
CA THR A 68 9.97 14.39 -9.06
C THR A 68 9.01 15.25 -9.90
N PRO A 69 9.50 16.03 -10.89
CA PRO A 69 8.64 16.88 -11.72
C PRO A 69 7.68 16.10 -12.63
N LEU A 70 7.83 14.78 -12.73
CA LEU A 70 7.03 13.90 -13.61
C LEU A 70 5.92 13.16 -12.84
N GLY A 71 5.34 13.81 -11.82
CA GLY A 71 4.14 13.33 -11.14
C GLY A 71 4.36 12.50 -9.87
N MET A 72 5.59 12.38 -9.37
CA MET A 72 5.83 11.84 -8.02
C MET A 72 5.70 12.97 -6.98
N PRO A 73 4.76 12.90 -6.03
CA PRO A 73 4.57 13.95 -5.02
C PRO A 73 5.76 14.10 -4.07
N ASN A 74 5.88 15.29 -3.50
CA ASN A 74 6.97 15.73 -2.64
C ASN A 74 6.64 15.58 -1.14
N TRP A 75 6.29 14.36 -0.72
CA TRP A 75 5.63 14.06 0.57
C TRP A 75 6.28 14.67 1.82
N GLY A 76 7.62 14.75 1.86
CA GLY A 76 8.31 15.35 2.99
C GLY A 76 8.35 16.86 2.95
N SER A 77 8.74 17.43 1.81
CA SER A 77 8.81 18.90 1.65
C SER A 77 7.43 19.58 1.65
N SER A 78 6.35 18.84 1.36
CA SER A 78 4.98 19.33 1.53
C SER A 78 4.46 19.23 2.97
N GLY A 79 5.15 18.49 3.85
CA GLY A 79 4.72 18.23 5.22
C GLY A 79 3.63 17.16 5.37
N GLU A 80 3.31 16.42 4.30
CA GLU A 80 2.27 15.37 4.30
C GLU A 80 2.71 14.08 5.02
N LEU A 81 4.01 13.79 5.02
CA LEU A 81 4.62 12.71 5.80
C LEU A 81 5.75 13.25 6.67
N SER A 82 5.85 12.72 7.89
CA SER A 82 6.99 13.01 8.77
C SER A 82 8.26 12.34 8.27
N LYS A 83 9.42 12.79 8.76
CA LYS A 83 10.72 12.20 8.41
C LYS A 83 10.82 10.71 8.81
N GLU A 84 10.21 10.37 9.94
CA GLU A 84 10.13 9.02 10.47
C GLU A 84 9.26 8.15 9.56
N GLN A 85 8.10 8.63 9.14
CA GLN A 85 7.24 7.94 8.18
C GLN A 85 7.94 7.73 6.83
N ILE A 86 8.70 8.72 6.35
CA ILE A 86 9.49 8.59 5.11
C ILE A 86 10.54 7.48 5.25
N THR A 87 11.24 7.43 6.39
CA THR A 87 12.22 6.38 6.69
C THR A 87 11.55 5.01 6.72
N LEU A 88 10.39 4.90 7.39
CA LEU A 88 9.59 3.68 7.44
C LEU A 88 9.15 3.23 6.05
N MET A 89 8.68 4.15 5.22
CA MET A 89 8.25 3.86 3.85
C MET A 89 9.42 3.39 2.97
N ALA A 90 10.59 4.04 3.08
CA ALA A 90 11.79 3.63 2.36
C ALA A 90 12.25 2.22 2.75
N LYS A 91 12.17 1.84 4.03
CA LYS A 91 12.42 0.45 4.47
C LYS A 91 11.36 -0.50 3.92
N TYR A 92 10.08 -0.16 4.08
CA TYR A 92 8.95 -1.01 3.69
C TYR A 92 8.96 -1.39 2.20
N ILE A 93 9.33 -0.46 1.31
CA ILE A 93 9.36 -0.73 -0.14
C ILE A 93 10.51 -1.66 -0.56
N GLN A 94 11.47 -1.95 0.33
CA GLN A 94 12.54 -2.93 0.10
C GLN A 94 12.16 -4.35 0.53
N HIS A 95 11.09 -4.51 1.31
CA HIS A 95 10.54 -5.82 1.68
C HIS A 95 9.65 -6.41 0.58
N THR A 96 9.53 -7.74 0.56
CA THR A 96 8.58 -8.45 -0.29
C THR A 96 7.17 -7.90 -0.08
N PRO A 97 6.44 -7.51 -1.15
CA PRO A 97 5.08 -7.00 -1.01
C PRO A 97 4.17 -8.06 -0.37
N PRO A 98 3.39 -7.70 0.66
CA PRO A 98 2.41 -8.62 1.22
C PRO A 98 1.36 -8.96 0.16
N GLN A 99 0.95 -10.22 0.08
CA GLN A 99 -0.13 -10.60 -0.83
C GLN A 99 -1.48 -10.15 -0.26
N PRO A 100 -2.30 -9.41 -1.03
CA PRO A 100 -3.69 -9.18 -0.65
C PRO A 100 -4.47 -10.50 -0.71
N PRO A 101 -5.56 -10.64 0.06
CA PRO A 101 -6.44 -11.79 -0.07
C PRO A 101 -7.09 -11.80 -1.45
N GLU A 102 -7.26 -13.00 -2.00
CA GLU A 102 -8.11 -13.22 -3.17
C GLU A 102 -9.59 -13.08 -2.76
N TRP A 103 -10.44 -12.71 -3.72
CA TRP A 103 -11.89 -12.60 -3.52
C TRP A 103 -12.63 -13.27 -4.66
N GLY A 104 -13.00 -14.54 -4.46
CA GLY A 104 -13.60 -15.40 -5.46
C GLY A 104 -15.11 -15.53 -5.32
N MET A 105 -15.67 -16.49 -6.06
CA MET A 105 -17.09 -16.82 -5.98
C MET A 105 -17.60 -17.18 -4.57
N PRO A 106 -16.83 -17.87 -3.69
CA PRO A 106 -17.26 -18.16 -2.33
C PRO A 106 -17.54 -16.87 -1.54
N GLU A 107 -16.57 -15.96 -1.49
CA GLU A 107 -16.67 -14.70 -0.74
C GLU A 107 -17.76 -13.79 -1.35
N MET A 108 -17.88 -13.77 -2.69
CA MET A 108 -18.95 -13.06 -3.38
C MET A 108 -20.34 -13.57 -2.97
N ARG A 109 -20.57 -14.89 -2.96
CA ARG A 109 -21.88 -15.46 -2.59
C ARG A 109 -22.19 -15.29 -1.11
N GLU A 110 -21.19 -15.42 -0.24
CA GLU A 110 -21.36 -15.19 1.19
C GLU A 110 -21.76 -13.74 1.48
N SER A 111 -21.16 -12.78 0.76
CA SER A 111 -21.50 -11.36 0.90
C SER A 111 -22.81 -10.94 0.21
N TRP A 112 -23.37 -11.78 -0.67
CA TRP A 112 -24.55 -11.43 -1.49
C TRP A 112 -25.86 -11.49 -0.70
N LYS A 113 -26.54 -10.34 -0.60
CA LYS A 113 -27.84 -10.21 0.09
C LYS A 113 -28.87 -9.58 -0.85
N VAL A 114 -29.95 -10.31 -1.14
CA VAL A 114 -31.12 -9.77 -1.85
C VAL A 114 -32.09 -9.21 -0.81
N LEU A 115 -32.06 -7.90 -0.59
CA LEU A 115 -32.92 -7.23 0.41
C LEU A 115 -34.38 -7.13 -0.05
N VAL A 116 -34.59 -6.81 -1.34
CA VAL A 116 -35.91 -6.78 -2.00
C VAL A 116 -35.80 -7.56 -3.28
N LYS A 117 -36.55 -8.65 -3.37
CA LYS A 117 -36.55 -9.49 -4.57
C LYS A 117 -37.10 -8.71 -5.77
N PRO A 118 -36.63 -8.99 -7.00
CA PRO A 118 -37.10 -8.29 -8.20
C PRO A 118 -38.63 -8.21 -8.37
N GLU A 119 -39.33 -9.28 -8.01
CA GLU A 119 -40.79 -9.38 -8.05
C GLU A 119 -41.50 -8.42 -7.09
N ASP A 120 -40.89 -8.14 -5.93
CA ASP A 120 -41.43 -7.28 -4.86
C ASP A 120 -41.14 -5.79 -5.07
N ARG A 121 -40.36 -5.44 -6.11
CA ARG A 121 -40.03 -4.05 -6.42
C ARG A 121 -41.25 -3.29 -6.94
N PRO A 122 -41.42 -1.99 -6.57
CA PRO A 122 -42.47 -1.14 -7.12
C PRO A 122 -42.46 -1.12 -8.66
N LYS A 123 -43.65 -1.17 -9.28
CA LYS A 123 -43.82 -1.11 -10.75
C LYS A 123 -43.98 0.32 -11.28
N LYS A 124 -44.03 1.31 -10.38
CA LYS A 124 -44.10 2.74 -10.68
C LYS A 124 -43.50 3.54 -9.52
N GLN A 125 -43.17 4.80 -9.77
CA GLN A 125 -42.73 5.75 -8.75
C GLN A 125 -43.82 5.92 -7.67
N LEU A 126 -43.41 5.97 -6.40
CA LEU A 126 -44.31 6.02 -5.24
C LEU A 126 -44.25 7.39 -4.51
N ASN A 127 -43.73 8.41 -5.19
CA ASN A 127 -43.50 9.76 -4.67
C ASN A 127 -44.56 10.71 -5.21
#